data_AF-A0A391P9W7-F1
#
_entry.id   AF-A0A391P9W7-F1
#
_cell.length_a   1.000
_cell.length_b   1.000
_cell.length_c   1.000
_cell.angle_alpha   90.00
_cell.angle_beta   90.00
_cell.angle_gamma   90.00
#
_symmetry.space_group_name_H-M   'P 1'
#
loop_
_entity.id
_entity.type
_entity.pdbx_description
1 polymer ?
#
loop_
_entity_poly.entity_id
_entity_poly.type
_entity_poly.pdbx_seq_one_letter_code
_entity_poly.pdbx_strand_id
1 'polypeptide(L)' 'MQIGEKIKNYRKTAGLTQEQVADYLDVSTPAVNKWEKGVSQTKRY' A
#
# COMPACT_ATOMS: atom_id res chain seq x y z
N MET A 1 12.55 3.94 8.40
CA MET A 1 11.15 3.64 8.03
C MET A 1 11.06 3.55 6.52
N GLN A 2 10.69 2.37 6.02
CA GLN A 2 10.40 2.18 4.60
C GLN A 2 9.05 2.83 4.25
N ILE A 3 8.85 3.29 3.01
CA ILE A 3 7.57 3.90 2.56
C ILE A 3 6.36 2.99 2.84
N GLY A 4 6.54 1.67 2.69
CA GLY A 4 5.50 0.68 2.94
C GLY A 4 5.03 0.60 4.39
N GLU A 5 5.94 0.77 5.35
CA GLU A 5 5.58 0.80 6.77
C GLU A 5 4.75 2.04 7.11
N LYS A 6 5.08 3.20 6.52
CA LYS A 6 4.29 4.43 6.70
C LYS A 6 2.87 4.24 6.18
N ILE A 7 2.71 3.72 4.96
CA ILE A 7 1.40 3.46 4.36
C ILE A 7 0.58 2.53 5.24
N LYS A 8 1.18 1.42 5.69
CA LYS A 8 0.53 0.46 6.59
C LYS A 8 0.10 1.09 7.91
N ASN A 9 0.94 1.93 8.50
CA ASN A 9 0.63 2.61 9.75
C ASN A 9 -0.52 3.60 9.56
N TYR A 10 -0.46 4.48 8.56
CA TYR A 10 -1.53 5.45 8.29
C TYR A 10 -2.87 4.78 7.98
N ARG A 11 -2.85 3.71 7.18
CA ARG A 11 -4.05 2.92 6.89
C ARG A 11 -4.66 2.35 8.18
N LYS A 12 -3.84 1.76 9.04
CA LYS A 12 -4.31 1.19 10.32
C LYS A 12 -4.81 2.26 11.28
N THR A 13 -4.13 3.40 11.38
CA THR A 13 -4.60 4.51 12.22
C THR A 13 -5.90 5.11 11.74
N ALA A 14 -6.16 5.05 10.42
CA ALA A 14 -7.43 5.45 9.83
C ALA A 14 -8.52 4.36 9.92
N GLY A 15 -8.21 3.16 10.44
CA GLY A 15 -9.14 2.04 10.52
C GLY A 15 -9.52 1.44 9.16
N LEU A 16 -8.73 1.67 8.12
CA LEU A 16 -9.05 1.26 6.75
C LEU A 16 -8.49 -0.12 6.39
N THR A 17 -9.19 -0.85 5.53
CA THR A 17 -8.69 -2.07 4.90
C THR A 17 -7.83 -1.76 3.66
N GLN A 18 -7.07 -2.74 3.18
CA GLN A 18 -6.32 -2.57 1.93
C GLN A 18 -7.25 -2.35 0.73
N GLU A 19 -8.45 -2.98 0.73
CA GLU A 19 -9.48 -2.78 -0.29
C GLU A 19 -10.02 -1.36 -0.27
N GLN A 20 -10.37 -0.83 0.91
CA GLN A 20 -10.87 0.55 1.01
C GLN A 20 -9.82 1.56 0.53
N VAL A 21 -8.55 1.38 0.87
CA VAL A 21 -7.47 2.24 0.36
C VAL A 21 -7.31 2.09 -1.15
N ALA A 22 -7.51 0.89 -1.69
CA ALA A 22 -7.45 0.64 -3.12
C ALA A 22 -8.58 1.35 -3.86
N ASP A 23 -9.81 1.25 -3.34
CA ASP A 23 -11.00 1.93 -3.87
C ASP A 23 -10.85 3.45 -3.83
N TYR A 24 -10.31 4.01 -2.73
CA TYR A 24 -10.10 5.46 -2.61
C TYR A 24 -9.05 6.03 -3.57
N LEU A 25 -8.05 5.22 -3.92
CA LEU A 25 -6.94 5.64 -4.77
C LEU A 25 -7.13 5.18 -6.23
N ASP A 26 -8.27 4.57 -6.56
CA ASP A 26 -8.56 3.95 -7.85
C ASP A 26 -7.44 3.01 -8.33
N VAL A 27 -6.96 2.19 -7.40
CA VAL A 27 -5.95 1.15 -7.67
C VAL A 27 -6.48 -0.22 -7.27
N SER A 28 -5.73 -1.26 -7.63
CA SER A 28 -6.06 -2.61 -7.21
C SER A 28 -5.55 -2.91 -5.79
N THR A 29 -6.29 -3.70 -5.01
CA THR A 29 -5.87 -4.19 -3.68
C THR A 29 -4.45 -4.80 -3.65
N PRO A 30 -4.01 -5.59 -4.67
CA PRO A 30 -2.63 -6.07 -4.75
C PRO A 30 -1.59 -4.95 -4.87
N ALA A 31 -1.92 -3.79 -5.45
CA ALA A 31 -1.01 -2.64 -5.52
C ALA A 31 -0.72 -2.10 -4.12
N VAL A 32 -1.75 -1.90 -3.30
CA VAL A 32 -1.61 -1.49 -1.88
C VAL A 32 -0.80 -2.52 -1.10
N ASN A 33 -1.04 -3.81 -1.32
CA ASN A 33 -0.26 -4.89 -0.68
C ASN A 33 1.24 -4.83 -1.04
N LYS A 34 1.58 -4.57 -2.31
CA LYS A 34 2.97 -4.42 -2.78
C LYS A 34 3.64 -3.21 -2.14
N TRP A 35 2.94 -2.08 -2.06
CA TRP A 35 3.46 -0.87 -1.41
C TRP A 35 3.78 -1.13 0.06
N GLU A 36 2.85 -1.76 0.80
CA GLU A 36 3.04 -2.08 2.22
C GLU A 36 4.15 -3.10 2.49
N LYS A 37 4.36 -4.06 1.58
CA LYS A 37 5.42 -5.06 1.70
C LYS A 37 6.78 -4.58 1.21
N GLY A 38 6.89 -3.38 0.65
CA GLY A 38 8.14 -2.86 0.11
C GLY A 38 8.64 -3.60 -1.14
N VAL A 39 7.77 -4.36 -1.81
CA VAL A 39 8.08 -4.98 -3.10
C VAL A 39 7.90 -3.91 -4.18
N SER A 40 8.81 -2.92 -4.14
CA SER A 40 9.02 -2.00 -5.25
C SER A 40 9.33 -2.89 -6.45
N GLN A 41 8.53 -2.78 -7.50
CA GLN A 41 8.78 -3.47 -8.76
C GLN A 41 10.25 -3.22 -9.11
N THR A 42 11.08 -4.25 -8.97
CA THR A 42 12.49 -4.17 -9.32
C THR A 42 12.52 -3.66 -10.74
N LYS A 43 13.11 -2.47 -10.92
CA LYS A 43 13.31 -1.81 -12.20
C LYS A 43 13.62 -2.85 -13.26
N ARG A 44 12.66 -3.14 -14.15
CA ARG A 44 12.98 -3.73 -15.44
C ARG A 44 13.55 -2.58 -16.26
N TYR A 45 14.85 -2.35 -16.11
CA TYR A 45 15.66 -1.78 -17.17
C TYR A 45 15.98 -2.89 -18.18
#